data_AF-Q6BSF0-F1
#
_entry.id   AF-Q6BSF0-F1
#
_cell.length_a   1.000
_cell.length_b   1.000
_cell.length_c   1.000
_cell.angle_alpha   90.00
_cell.angle_beta   90.00
_cell.angle_gamma   90.00
#
_symmetry.space_group_name_H-M   'P 1'
#
loop_
_entity.id
_entity.type
_entity.pdbx_description
1 polymer ?
#
loop_
_entity_poly.entity_id
_entity_poly.type
_entity_poly.pdbx_seq_one_letter_code
_entity_poly.pdbx_strand_id
1 'polypeptide(L)'
;MKKSTKESKSQQEDSVKFGIIDVLQIIGGLIFLNAFLSWWFTSTSTWGYKGKWVDPGYLKLRVTNNYVNLTIDELSLYNGSDSKLPVYIGINGKVYDVSRSRGTYGPKGTYGFFSGKDAARAFVTGCFSKEDEFTYDLRGLDPDEAMHDIEGWQTFFESSSKYWYVGIVQHEELAGEPPSPCEHVKFPTYYNH
;
A
#
# COMPACT_ATOMS: atom_id res chain seq x y z
N MET A 1 -42.68 -9.10 -79.32
CA MET A 1 -41.85 -9.95 -78.44
C MET A 1 -40.39 -9.58 -78.58
N LYS A 2 -39.82 -8.91 -77.57
CA LYS A 2 -38.41 -9.05 -77.15
C LYS A 2 -38.33 -8.49 -75.73
N LYS A 3 -37.86 -9.36 -74.85
CA LYS A 3 -37.75 -9.23 -73.40
C LYS A 3 -36.54 -8.33 -73.11
N SER A 4 -36.69 -7.32 -72.25
CA SER A 4 -35.54 -6.71 -71.57
C SER A 4 -35.78 -6.81 -70.08
N THR A 5 -34.86 -7.49 -69.42
CA THR A 5 -34.86 -7.88 -68.02
C THR A 5 -33.60 -7.29 -67.39
N LYS A 6 -33.67 -6.97 -66.09
CA LYS A 6 -32.59 -6.52 -65.17
C LYS A 6 -32.14 -5.08 -65.39
N GLU A 7 -31.95 -4.24 -64.37
CA GLU A 7 -31.42 -4.53 -63.03
C GLU A 7 -31.91 -3.46 -62.04
N SER A 8 -32.74 -3.85 -61.07
CA SER A 8 -32.85 -3.13 -59.80
C SER A 8 -31.90 -3.86 -58.86
N LYS A 9 -30.67 -3.38 -58.75
CA LYS A 9 -29.78 -3.74 -57.64
C LYS A 9 -30.37 -3.09 -56.40
N SER A 10 -31.20 -3.84 -55.67
CA SER A 10 -31.48 -3.54 -54.28
C SER A 10 -30.15 -3.48 -53.55
N GLN A 11 -29.80 -2.30 -53.08
CA GLN A 11 -28.76 -2.11 -52.08
C GLN A 11 -29.17 -2.92 -50.86
N GLN A 12 -28.61 -4.12 -50.73
CA GLN A 12 -28.62 -4.84 -49.48
C GLN A 12 -27.53 -4.19 -48.63
N GLU A 13 -27.92 -3.16 -47.89
CA GLU A 13 -27.11 -2.56 -46.85
C GLU A 13 -27.04 -3.61 -45.73
N ASP A 14 -25.95 -4.39 -45.73
CA ASP A 14 -25.71 -5.44 -44.74
C ASP A 14 -25.62 -4.79 -43.35
N SER A 15 -26.74 -4.77 -42.63
CA SER A 15 -26.77 -4.39 -41.22
C SER A 15 -25.89 -5.38 -40.45
N VAL A 16 -24.68 -4.96 -40.09
CA VAL A 16 -23.76 -5.76 -39.28
C VAL A 16 -24.44 -5.97 -37.92
N LYS A 17 -24.98 -7.16 -37.70
CA LYS A 17 -25.55 -7.55 -36.40
C LYS A 17 -24.40 -7.87 -35.46
N PHE A 18 -23.89 -6.84 -34.80
CA PHE A 18 -22.85 -6.97 -33.78
C PHE A 18 -23.40 -7.79 -32.61
N GLY A 19 -22.96 -9.03 -32.48
CA GLY A 19 -23.38 -9.93 -31.43
C GLY A 19 -22.59 -9.70 -30.14
N ILE A 20 -23.18 -10.10 -29.00
CA ILE A 20 -22.48 -10.13 -27.70
C ILE A 20 -21.21 -10.99 -27.80
N ILE A 21 -21.24 -12.05 -28.62
CA ILE A 21 -20.10 -12.92 -28.87
C ILE A 21 -18.96 -12.17 -29.58
N ASP A 22 -19.27 -11.31 -30.56
CA ASP A 22 -18.26 -10.50 -31.26
C ASP A 22 -17.62 -9.48 -30.31
N VAL A 23 -18.44 -8.86 -29.45
CA VAL A 23 -17.95 -7.95 -28.39
C VAL A 23 -17.03 -8.68 -27.41
N LEU A 24 -17.42 -9.88 -26.96
CA LEU A 24 -16.59 -10.70 -26.07
C LEU A 24 -15.27 -11.13 -26.74
N GLN A 25 -15.30 -11.49 -28.03
CA GLN A 25 -14.10 -11.84 -28.78
C GLN A 25 -13.16 -10.65 -28.99
N ILE A 26 -13.71 -9.46 -29.25
CA ILE A 26 -12.92 -8.23 -29.37
C ILE A 26 -12.31 -7.85 -28.02
N ILE A 27 -13.08 -7.89 -26.93
CA ILE A 27 -12.56 -7.61 -25.58
C ILE A 27 -11.48 -8.64 -25.21
N GLY A 28 -11.73 -9.93 -25.46
CA GLY A 28 -10.75 -11.00 -25.22
C GLY A 28 -9.47 -10.81 -26.05
N GLY A 29 -9.61 -10.46 -27.33
CA GLY A 29 -8.47 -10.16 -28.22
C GLY A 29 -7.69 -8.92 -27.78
N LEU A 30 -8.37 -7.87 -27.32
CA LEU A 30 -7.74 -6.67 -26.77
C LEU A 30 -7.02 -6.94 -25.45
N ILE A 31 -7.60 -7.75 -24.56
CA ILE A 31 -6.95 -8.17 -23.31
C ILE A 31 -5.73 -9.03 -23.62
N PHE A 32 -5.84 -9.99 -24.54
CA PHE A 32 -4.72 -10.85 -24.96
C PHE A 32 -3.61 -10.02 -25.61
N LEU A 33 -3.95 -9.11 -26.53
CA LEU A 33 -2.99 -8.21 -27.15
C LEU A 33 -2.34 -7.29 -26.12
N ASN A 34 -3.10 -6.75 -25.16
CA ASN A 34 -2.56 -5.94 -24.08
C ASN A 34 -1.57 -6.73 -23.20
N ALA A 35 -1.91 -7.98 -22.86
CA ALA A 35 -1.02 -8.87 -22.12
C ALA A 35 0.24 -9.25 -22.92
N PHE A 36 0.09 -9.51 -24.23
CA PHE A 36 1.19 -9.80 -25.14
C PHE A 36 2.13 -8.59 -25.31
N LEU A 37 1.58 -7.39 -25.48
CA LEU A 37 2.35 -6.15 -25.55
C LEU A 37 3.06 -5.84 -24.24
N SER A 38 2.40 -6.07 -23.09
CA SER A 38 3.02 -5.94 -21.76
C SER A 38 4.21 -6.90 -21.63
N TRP A 39 4.04 -8.17 -22.02
CA TRP A 39 5.10 -9.17 -21.98
C TRP A 39 6.26 -8.83 -22.93
N TRP A 40 5.96 -8.42 -24.16
CA TRP A 40 6.96 -8.06 -25.18
C TRP A 40 7.80 -6.86 -24.77
N PHE A 41 7.19 -5.83 -24.19
CA PHE A 41 7.87 -4.56 -23.94
C PHE A 41 8.42 -4.42 -22.52
N THR A 42 7.69 -4.89 -21.51
CA THR A 42 8.06 -4.69 -20.10
C THR A 42 8.54 -5.95 -19.40
N SER A 43 8.52 -7.11 -20.07
CA SER A 43 8.83 -8.43 -19.47
C SER A 43 8.05 -8.73 -18.18
N THR A 44 6.93 -8.02 -17.95
CA THR A 44 6.07 -8.17 -16.78
C THR A 44 4.62 -8.22 -17.24
N SER A 45 3.79 -8.99 -16.53
CA SER A 45 2.37 -9.17 -16.88
C SER A 45 1.47 -8.00 -16.48
N THR A 46 1.97 -7.06 -15.68
CA THR A 46 1.19 -5.95 -15.09
C THR A 46 1.72 -4.57 -15.48
N TRP A 47 2.36 -4.43 -16.65
CA TRP A 47 2.97 -3.16 -17.09
C TRP A 47 3.93 -2.55 -16.05
N GLY A 48 4.67 -3.39 -15.32
CA GLY A 48 5.59 -2.95 -14.27
C GLY A 48 4.93 -2.46 -12.99
N TYR A 49 3.59 -2.58 -12.84
CA TYR A 49 2.91 -2.19 -11.61
C TYR A 49 3.33 -3.09 -10.43
N LYS A 50 3.89 -2.46 -9.39
CA LYS A 50 4.37 -3.10 -8.16
C LYS A 50 3.68 -2.53 -6.91
N GLY A 51 2.40 -2.19 -6.98
CA GLY A 51 1.64 -1.74 -5.80
C GLY A 51 0.90 -2.85 -5.07
N LYS A 52 0.10 -2.47 -4.06
CA LYS A 52 -0.60 -3.37 -3.14
C LYS A 52 -1.67 -4.25 -3.80
N TRP A 53 -2.27 -3.80 -4.90
CA TRP A 53 -3.32 -4.55 -5.61
C TRP A 53 -2.84 -5.85 -6.28
N VAL A 54 -1.53 -6.02 -6.44
CA VAL A 54 -0.93 -7.28 -6.94
C VAL A 54 -0.29 -8.10 -5.82
N ASP A 55 -0.43 -7.65 -4.57
CA ASP A 55 0.13 -8.32 -3.41
C ASP A 55 -0.85 -9.36 -2.85
N PRO A 56 -0.47 -10.66 -2.75
CA PRO A 56 -1.34 -11.68 -2.19
C PRO A 56 -1.77 -11.40 -0.74
N GLY A 57 -0.91 -10.77 0.07
CA GLY A 57 -1.21 -10.42 1.45
C GLY A 57 -2.33 -9.39 1.54
N TYR A 58 -2.23 -8.32 0.73
CA TYR A 58 -3.27 -7.31 0.63
C TYR A 58 -4.60 -7.88 0.12
N LEU A 59 -4.57 -8.69 -0.95
CA LEU A 59 -5.78 -9.31 -1.50
C LEU A 59 -6.44 -10.26 -0.49
N LYS A 60 -5.64 -11.08 0.22
CA LYS A 60 -6.14 -11.94 1.29
C LYS A 60 -6.81 -11.13 2.39
N LEU A 61 -6.21 -10.03 2.83
CA LEU A 61 -6.82 -9.13 3.81
C LEU A 61 -8.15 -8.56 3.30
N ARG A 62 -8.20 -8.07 2.06
CA ARG A 62 -9.42 -7.48 1.46
C ARG A 62 -10.56 -8.47 1.26
N VAL A 63 -10.25 -9.75 1.08
CA VAL A 63 -11.26 -10.81 0.92
C VAL A 63 -11.73 -11.35 2.26
N THR A 64 -10.81 -11.53 3.21
CA THR A 64 -11.13 -12.14 4.51
C THR A 64 -11.56 -11.13 5.57
N ASN A 65 -11.25 -9.85 5.39
CA ASN A 65 -11.38 -8.78 6.40
C ASN A 65 -10.79 -9.17 7.77
N ASN A 66 -9.76 -10.02 7.77
CA ASN A 66 -9.12 -10.48 8.99
C ASN A 66 -7.99 -9.52 9.39
N TYR A 67 -8.32 -8.58 10.27
CA TYR A 67 -7.37 -7.61 10.80
C TYR A 67 -6.62 -8.17 12.00
N VAL A 68 -5.33 -7.85 12.10
CA VAL A 68 -4.50 -8.26 13.24
C VAL A 68 -4.83 -7.41 14.48
N ASN A 69 -4.75 -8.02 15.64
CA ASN A 69 -4.80 -7.34 16.92
C ASN A 69 -3.63 -7.88 17.73
N LEU A 70 -2.57 -7.07 17.85
CA LEU A 70 -1.27 -7.49 18.37
C LEU A 70 -0.97 -6.79 19.69
N THR A 71 -0.25 -7.47 20.57
CA THR A 71 0.51 -6.83 21.66
C THR A 71 1.80 -6.22 21.12
N ILE A 72 2.48 -5.39 21.93
CA ILE A 72 3.80 -4.84 21.56
C ILE A 72 4.82 -5.96 21.33
N ASP A 73 4.80 -6.99 22.17
CA ASP A 73 5.69 -8.15 22.06
C ASP A 73 5.43 -8.95 20.78
N GLU A 74 4.16 -9.17 20.42
CA GLU A 74 3.81 -9.84 19.16
C GLU A 74 4.21 -8.99 17.95
N LEU A 75 4.01 -7.67 18.00
CA LEU A 75 4.43 -6.76 16.94
C LEU A 75 5.95 -6.85 16.70
N SER A 76 6.75 -7.02 17.76
CA SER A 76 8.22 -7.11 17.68
C SER A 76 8.73 -8.25 16.79
N LEU A 77 7.93 -9.31 16.62
CA LEU A 77 8.27 -10.45 15.75
C LEU A 77 8.26 -10.07 14.25
N TYR A 78 7.54 -9.01 13.88
CA TYR A 78 7.37 -8.53 12.51
C TYR A 78 8.42 -7.49 12.11
N ASN A 79 9.63 -7.60 12.67
CA ASN A 79 10.76 -6.69 12.41
C ASN A 79 11.49 -6.97 11.07
N GLY A 80 11.07 -7.98 10.32
CA GLY A 80 11.65 -8.34 9.02
C GLY A 80 12.93 -9.19 9.06
N SER A 81 13.34 -9.67 10.24
CA SER A 81 14.44 -10.65 10.37
C SER A 81 14.06 -12.00 9.80
N ASP A 82 12.82 -12.45 10.02
CA ASP A 82 12.27 -13.62 9.34
C ASP A 82 11.76 -13.23 7.93
N SER A 83 12.21 -13.95 6.91
CA SER A 83 11.77 -13.77 5.52
C SER A 83 10.37 -14.32 5.26
N LYS A 84 9.87 -15.19 6.14
CA LYS A 84 8.52 -15.79 6.06
C LYS A 84 7.45 -14.91 6.67
N LEU A 85 7.83 -14.00 7.58
CA LEU A 85 6.91 -13.06 8.21
C LEU A 85 6.86 -11.75 7.42
N PRO A 86 5.69 -11.09 7.38
CA PRO A 86 5.58 -9.72 6.88
C PRO A 86 6.38 -8.75 7.78
N VAL A 87 6.61 -7.55 7.27
CA VAL A 87 7.25 -6.46 8.02
C VAL A 87 6.18 -5.45 8.39
N TYR A 88 6.02 -5.20 9.69
CA TYR A 88 5.01 -4.29 10.22
C TYR A 88 5.64 -3.07 10.89
N ILE A 89 4.94 -1.94 10.83
CA ILE A 89 5.24 -0.72 11.58
C ILE A 89 3.95 -0.28 12.26
N GLY A 90 4.04 -0.01 13.56
CA GLY A 90 3.00 0.62 14.36
C GLY A 90 3.17 2.14 14.37
N ILE A 91 2.05 2.86 14.24
CA ILE A 91 1.97 4.31 14.42
C ILE A 91 0.72 4.62 15.23
N ASN A 92 0.92 4.90 16.51
CA ASN A 92 -0.13 5.30 17.44
C ASN A 92 -1.32 4.33 17.43
N GLY A 93 -1.03 3.05 17.62
CA GLY A 93 -2.02 1.97 17.70
C GLY A 93 -2.44 1.39 16.36
N LYS A 94 -2.16 2.04 15.22
CA LYS A 94 -2.42 1.47 13.88
C LYS A 94 -1.20 0.71 13.37
N VAL A 95 -1.42 -0.45 12.77
CA VAL A 95 -0.36 -1.29 12.20
C VAL A 95 -0.46 -1.31 10.67
N TYR A 96 0.68 -1.09 10.02
CA TYR A 96 0.81 -1.06 8.56
C TYR A 96 1.77 -2.13 8.05
N ASP A 97 1.39 -2.80 6.96
CA ASP A 97 2.27 -3.72 6.24
C ASP A 97 3.17 -2.97 5.26
N VAL A 98 4.47 -3.07 5.50
CA VAL A 98 5.53 -2.45 4.70
C VAL A 98 6.41 -3.49 3.99
N SER A 99 5.94 -4.74 3.87
CA SER A 99 6.67 -5.87 3.28
C SER A 99 7.12 -5.62 1.83
N ARG A 100 6.40 -4.79 1.08
CA ARG A 100 6.81 -4.40 -0.29
C ARG A 100 8.09 -3.55 -0.32
N SER A 101 8.46 -2.94 0.80
CA SER A 101 9.65 -2.10 0.97
C SER A 101 10.64 -2.70 1.99
N ARG A 102 10.83 -4.03 1.97
CA ARG A 102 11.83 -4.72 2.81
C ARG A 102 13.26 -4.19 2.67
N GLY A 103 13.64 -3.63 1.51
CA GLY A 103 14.94 -2.97 1.37
C GLY A 103 15.09 -1.71 2.22
N THR A 104 13.97 -1.08 2.59
CA THR A 104 13.89 0.16 3.38
C THR A 104 13.66 -0.11 4.86
N TYR A 105 12.75 -1.04 5.16
CA TYR A 105 12.31 -1.35 6.52
C TYR A 105 12.80 -2.71 7.04
N GLY A 106 13.45 -3.54 6.23
CA GLY A 106 14.05 -4.77 6.74
C GLY A 106 15.30 -4.49 7.61
N PRO A 107 15.92 -5.53 8.19
CA PRO A 107 17.04 -5.40 9.13
C PRO A 107 18.27 -4.62 8.61
N LYS A 108 18.44 -4.54 7.29
CA LYS A 108 19.55 -3.81 6.63
C LYS A 108 19.09 -2.50 5.97
N GLY A 109 17.83 -2.13 6.14
CA GLY A 109 17.25 -0.94 5.54
C GLY A 109 17.52 0.32 6.37
N THR A 110 17.53 1.47 5.72
CA THR A 110 17.80 2.77 6.36
C THR A 110 16.76 3.15 7.42
N TYR A 111 15.56 2.57 7.36
CA TYR A 111 14.47 2.80 8.30
C TYR A 111 14.06 1.50 9.02
N GLY A 112 14.96 0.50 9.06
CA GLY A 112 14.67 -0.80 9.66
C GLY A 112 14.40 -0.78 11.16
N PHE A 113 14.87 0.26 11.85
CA PHE A 113 14.66 0.47 13.29
C PHE A 113 13.19 0.71 13.69
N PHE A 114 12.33 1.04 12.73
CA PHE A 114 10.88 1.18 12.94
C PHE A 114 10.13 -0.16 12.91
N SER A 115 10.72 -1.19 12.30
CA SER A 115 10.01 -2.43 12.04
C SER A 115 9.79 -3.24 13.32
N GLY A 116 8.57 -3.73 13.47
CA GLY A 116 8.12 -4.43 14.66
C GLY A 116 7.94 -3.52 15.88
N LYS A 117 7.85 -2.21 15.71
CA LYS A 117 7.65 -1.26 16.82
C LYS A 117 6.47 -0.35 16.54
N ASP A 118 5.78 0.09 17.60
CA ASP A 118 4.97 1.30 17.55
C ASP A 118 5.85 2.48 17.93
N ALA A 119 6.21 3.29 16.93
CA ALA A 119 7.20 4.35 17.07
C ALA A 119 6.59 5.73 16.89
N ALA A 120 5.33 5.91 17.32
CA ALA A 120 4.59 7.16 17.21
C ALA A 120 5.41 8.38 17.64
N ARG A 121 6.12 8.28 18.77
CA ARG A 121 6.95 9.36 19.29
C ARG A 121 8.08 9.73 18.32
N ALA A 122 8.87 8.78 17.85
CA ALA A 122 9.92 9.02 16.87
C ALA A 122 9.40 9.63 15.55
N PHE A 123 8.18 9.32 15.13
CA PHE A 123 7.55 9.94 13.96
C PHE A 123 7.25 11.44 14.16
N VAL A 124 6.89 11.84 15.38
CA VAL A 124 6.69 13.24 15.75
C VAL A 124 8.03 13.92 15.94
N THR A 125 8.93 13.33 16.72
CA THR A 125 10.17 14.00 17.14
C THR A 125 11.27 14.03 16.07
N GLY A 126 11.23 13.11 15.10
CA GLY A 126 12.29 12.93 14.13
C GLY A 126 13.59 12.36 14.73
N CYS A 127 13.55 11.89 15.98
CA CYS A 127 14.73 11.46 16.72
C CYS A 127 14.93 9.96 16.60
N PHE A 128 15.89 9.54 15.79
CA PHE A 128 16.18 8.11 15.54
C PHE A 128 17.45 7.60 16.22
N SER A 129 18.21 8.51 16.82
CA SER A 129 19.48 8.19 17.49
C SER A 129 19.30 7.64 18.90
N LYS A 130 18.13 7.83 19.51
CA LYS A 130 17.83 7.36 20.86
C LYS A 130 16.80 6.23 20.81
N GLU A 131 17.03 5.18 21.58
CA GLU A 131 16.15 4.00 21.57
C GLU A 131 14.82 4.24 22.30
N ASP A 132 14.81 5.09 23.32
CA ASP A 132 13.63 5.48 24.10
C ASP A 132 12.59 6.28 23.29
N GLU A 133 12.96 6.76 22.10
CA GLU A 133 12.05 7.44 21.16
C GLU A 133 11.18 6.47 20.35
N PHE A 134 11.54 5.18 20.24
CA PHE A 134 10.75 4.18 19.51
C PHE A 134 9.62 3.61 20.37
N THR A 135 8.72 4.49 20.78
CA THR A 135 7.60 4.20 21.68
C THR A 135 6.32 4.89 21.21
N TYR A 136 5.18 4.43 21.74
CA TYR A 136 3.89 5.09 21.62
C TYR A 136 3.67 6.19 22.68
N ASP A 137 4.62 6.41 23.60
CA ASP A 137 4.54 7.44 24.62
C ASP A 137 4.74 8.87 24.07
N LEU A 138 3.63 9.60 23.95
CA LEU A 138 3.61 10.99 23.48
C LEU A 138 3.68 12.01 24.63
N ARG A 139 3.80 11.57 25.89
CA ARG A 139 3.90 12.50 27.03
C ARG A 139 5.15 13.37 26.89
N GLY A 140 5.02 14.64 27.29
CA GLY A 140 6.10 15.63 27.18
C GLY A 140 6.28 16.24 25.78
N LEU A 141 5.46 15.86 24.79
CA LEU A 141 5.36 16.55 23.51
C LEU A 141 4.18 17.53 23.53
N ASP A 142 4.18 18.48 22.60
CA ASP A 142 3.02 19.32 22.33
C ASP A 142 1.89 18.45 21.74
N PRO A 143 0.69 18.40 22.37
CA PRO A 143 -0.37 17.49 21.94
C PRO A 143 -0.91 17.78 20.53
N ASP A 144 -1.02 19.05 20.15
CA ASP A 144 -1.59 19.45 18.88
C ASP A 144 -0.62 19.12 17.74
N GLU A 145 0.66 19.41 17.93
CA GLU A 145 1.73 19.03 17.02
C GLU A 145 1.85 17.51 16.88
N ALA A 146 1.86 16.78 17.99
CA ALA A 146 1.98 15.32 17.98
C ALA A 146 0.83 14.68 17.20
N MET A 147 -0.41 15.12 17.45
CA MET A 147 -1.57 14.58 16.74
C MET A 147 -1.57 14.93 15.26
N HIS A 148 -1.19 16.16 14.90
CA HIS A 148 -1.07 16.58 13.50
C HIS A 148 -0.04 15.73 12.74
N ASP A 149 1.14 15.54 13.32
CA ASP A 149 2.21 14.79 12.65
C ASP A 149 1.87 13.29 12.55
N ILE A 150 1.26 12.72 13.59
CA ILE A 150 0.75 11.33 13.56
C ILE A 150 -0.28 11.15 12.45
N GLU A 151 -1.25 12.06 12.32
CA GLU A 151 -2.25 12.00 11.25
C GLU A 151 -1.60 12.08 9.86
N GLY A 152 -0.62 12.97 9.69
CA GLY A 152 0.15 13.09 8.45
C GLY A 152 0.85 11.78 8.08
N TRP A 153 1.53 11.15 9.03
CA TRP A 153 2.20 9.87 8.81
C TRP A 153 1.21 8.72 8.55
N GLN A 154 0.14 8.61 9.33
CA GLN A 154 -0.90 7.61 9.08
C GLN A 154 -1.51 7.78 7.67
N THR A 155 -1.80 9.02 7.26
CA THR A 155 -2.30 9.35 5.92
C THR A 155 -1.32 8.92 4.84
N PHE A 156 -0.02 9.17 5.03
CA PHE A 156 1.02 8.71 4.10
C PHE A 156 1.00 7.18 3.92
N PHE A 157 0.93 6.40 5.00
CA PHE A 157 0.88 4.94 4.91
C PHE A 157 -0.43 4.42 4.31
N GLU A 158 -1.57 5.04 4.63
CA GLU A 158 -2.88 4.65 4.12
C GLU A 158 -3.04 4.94 2.61
N SER A 159 -2.58 6.12 2.18
CA SER A 159 -2.64 6.57 0.78
C SER A 159 -1.56 5.93 -0.11
N SER A 160 -0.56 5.29 0.49
CA SER A 160 0.52 4.61 -0.23
C SER A 160 -0.02 3.56 -1.21
N SER A 161 0.57 3.54 -2.41
CA SER A 161 0.34 2.46 -3.38
C SER A 161 1.04 1.16 -2.99
N LYS A 162 1.94 1.17 -1.99
CA LYS A 162 2.75 0.02 -1.56
C LYS A 162 2.35 -0.55 -0.20
N TYR A 163 1.78 0.25 0.68
CA TYR A 163 1.50 -0.10 2.07
C TYR A 163 -0.01 -0.15 2.33
N TRP A 164 -0.41 -0.84 3.39
CA TRP A 164 -1.80 -0.91 3.79
C TRP A 164 -1.94 -1.16 5.28
N TYR A 165 -3.04 -0.66 5.85
CA TYR A 165 -3.46 -0.95 7.21
C TYR A 165 -3.80 -2.44 7.34
N VAL A 166 -3.25 -3.08 8.37
CA VAL A 166 -3.49 -4.51 8.67
C VAL A 166 -4.19 -4.75 10.00
N GLY A 167 -4.28 -3.75 10.88
CA GLY A 167 -4.90 -3.93 12.18
C GLY A 167 -4.36 -3.00 13.24
N ILE A 168 -4.50 -3.39 14.50
CA ILE A 168 -4.13 -2.58 15.64
C ILE A 168 -3.04 -3.24 16.50
N VAL A 169 -2.32 -2.39 17.23
CA VAL A 169 -1.47 -2.80 18.34
C VAL A 169 -2.03 -2.23 19.64
N GLN A 170 -2.06 -3.06 20.67
CA GLN A 170 -2.57 -2.71 21.99
C GLN A 170 -1.52 -1.90 22.74
N HIS A 171 -1.96 -0.81 23.36
CA HIS A 171 -1.13 -0.01 24.25
C HIS A 171 -1.42 -0.39 25.70
N GLU A 172 -0.36 -0.74 26.42
CA GLU A 172 -0.42 -0.91 27.87
C GLU A 172 -0.37 0.44 28.57
N GLU A 173 -0.77 0.48 29.83
CA GLU A 173 -0.64 1.68 30.64
C GLU A 173 0.83 2.10 30.75
N LEU A 174 1.11 3.36 30.42
CA LEU A 174 2.46 3.90 30.44
C LEU A 174 2.98 3.97 31.89
N ALA A 175 4.01 3.18 32.19
CA ALA A 175 4.69 3.20 33.48
C ALA A 175 5.97 4.05 33.42
N GLY A 176 6.29 4.73 34.53
CA GLY A 176 7.53 5.50 34.67
C GLY A 176 7.50 6.90 34.05
N GLU A 177 8.69 7.53 34.05
CA GLU A 177 8.90 8.86 33.48
C GLU A 177 8.90 8.82 31.95
N PRO A 178 8.37 9.87 31.29
CA PRO A 178 8.37 9.94 29.84
C PRO A 178 9.81 10.02 29.29
N PRO A 179 10.03 9.65 28.02
CA PRO A 179 11.34 9.76 27.39
C PRO A 179 11.91 11.17 27.47
N SER A 180 13.23 11.25 27.65
CA SER A 180 13.93 12.52 27.74
C SER A 180 13.76 13.32 26.44
N PRO A 181 13.52 14.66 26.49
CA PRO A 181 13.44 15.46 25.29
C PRO A 181 14.67 15.24 24.39
N CYS A 182 14.43 15.01 23.11
CA CYS A 182 15.47 14.98 22.09
C CYS A 182 15.47 16.30 21.32
N GLU A 183 16.55 16.55 20.57
CA GLU A 183 16.58 17.69 19.65
C GLU A 183 15.61 17.41 18.51
N HIS A 184 14.44 18.06 18.55
CA HIS A 184 13.37 17.86 17.59
C HIS A 184 13.83 18.32 16.20
N VAL A 185 14.09 17.38 15.29
CA VAL A 185 14.50 17.65 13.92
C VAL A 185 13.32 17.31 13.00
N LYS A 186 12.54 18.33 12.62
CA LYS A 186 11.47 18.14 11.63
C LYS A 186 12.07 17.67 10.32
N PHE A 187 11.47 16.63 9.73
CA PHE A 187 11.70 16.35 8.32
C PHE A 187 11.29 17.58 7.50
N PRO A 188 12.06 17.96 6.47
CA PRO A 188 11.59 18.94 5.50
C PRO A 188 10.29 18.39 4.92
N THR A 189 9.18 18.97 5.32
CA THR A 189 7.86 18.52 4.91
C THR A 189 7.76 18.72 3.40
N TYR A 190 7.28 17.71 2.68
CA TYR A 190 6.87 17.84 1.27
C TYR A 190 5.51 18.57 1.20
N TYR A 191 5.37 19.73 1.85
CA TYR A 191 4.26 20.65 1.59
C TYR A 191 4.74 21.63 0.53
N ASN A 192 4.52 21.27 -0.74
CA ASN A 192 4.34 22.29 -1.77
C ASN A 192 2.91 22.81 -1.63
N HIS A 193 2.79 24.14 -1.52
CA HIS A 193 1.58 24.90 -1.77
C HIS A 193 0.94 24.53 -3.12
#